data_AF-A0A3B9G424-F1
#
_entry.id   AF-A0A3B9G424-F1
#
_cell.length_a   1.000
_cell.length_b   1.000
_cell.length_c   1.000
_cell.angle_alpha   90.00
_cell.angle_beta   90.00
_cell.angle_gamma   90.00
#
_symmetry.space_group_name_H-M   'P 1'
#
loop_
_entity.id
_entity.type
_entity.pdbx_description
1 polymer ?
#
loop_
_entity_poly.entity_id
_entity_poly.type
_entity_poly.pdbx_seq_one_letter_code
_entity_poly.pdbx_strand_id
1 'polypeptide(L)'
;KGEPVDPGICNGLTELTDFYATVMDYAGVTPDHTQFGRSVRGMLADRNAPGKEYVFCEGGRRPDEPHCDEWHNKAGQGPKPTDDYWAKKTAQKDNDAHIKGSMVFDGRYKYVKRMNHRDEFYDLETDPGERHNIIETADPAVLSRLKDAISDWYQETCDDVPYKLDSRATSGSNWGNIREFVPPELEETVHDMLRNKDGKEAMAEVMKYLAEKLAAK
;
A
#
# COMPACT_ATOMS: atom_id res chain seq x y z
N LYS A 1 -15.31 17.07 24.57
CA LYS A 1 -14.62 17.97 25.52
C LYS A 1 -13.18 18.08 25.04
N GLY A 2 -12.64 19.29 24.98
CA GLY A 2 -11.55 19.69 24.08
C GLY A 2 -10.32 18.79 24.14
N GLU A 3 -9.89 18.36 22.97
CA GLU A 3 -8.59 17.71 22.77
C GLU A 3 -7.48 18.70 23.20
N PRO A 4 -6.45 18.24 23.93
CA PRO A 4 -5.26 19.05 24.15
C PRO A 4 -4.62 19.43 22.81
N VAL A 5 -4.41 20.73 22.59
CA VAL A 5 -3.76 21.24 21.39
C VAL A 5 -2.71 22.26 21.78
N ASP A 6 -1.49 22.09 21.26
CA ASP A 6 -0.38 23.03 21.37
C ASP A 6 -0.11 23.72 20.01
N PRO A 7 -0.68 24.92 19.77
CA PRO A 7 -0.65 25.53 18.45
C PRO A 7 0.74 26.08 18.08
N GLY A 8 1.25 25.71 16.91
CA GLY A 8 2.52 26.26 16.40
C GLY A 8 3.13 25.43 15.28
N ILE A 9 4.45 25.55 15.13
CA ILE A 9 5.25 24.76 14.19
C ILE A 9 5.68 23.47 14.89
N CYS A 10 5.38 22.33 14.27
CA CYS A 10 5.86 21.02 14.68
C CYS A 10 6.88 20.52 13.65
N ASN A 11 8.05 20.09 14.13
CA ASN A 11 9.16 19.61 13.27
C ASN A 11 9.24 18.08 13.20
N GLY A 12 8.37 17.36 13.92
CA GLY A 12 8.33 15.90 13.86
C GLY A 12 7.94 15.43 12.47
N LEU A 13 8.58 14.36 12.00
CA LEU A 13 8.31 13.83 10.67
C LEU A 13 6.98 13.08 10.64
N THR A 14 6.19 13.33 9.60
CA THR A 14 4.87 12.72 9.37
C THR A 14 4.68 12.41 7.89
N GLU A 15 3.82 11.45 7.58
CA GLU A 15 3.45 11.05 6.23
C GLU A 15 1.96 11.29 5.97
N LEU A 16 1.55 11.33 4.69
CA LEU A 16 0.13 11.44 4.35
C LEU A 16 -0.69 10.24 4.88
N THR A 17 -0.07 9.06 4.98
CA THR A 17 -0.67 7.84 5.55
C THR A 17 -1.07 8.00 7.02
N ASP A 18 -0.40 8.89 7.77
CA ASP A 18 -0.70 9.16 9.17
C ASP A 18 -2.05 9.85 9.37
N PHE A 19 -2.56 10.52 8.34
CA PHE A 19 -3.87 11.16 8.39
C PHE A 19 -4.98 10.14 8.65
N TYR A 20 -4.98 9.01 7.94
CA TYR A 20 -5.96 7.94 8.13
C TYR A 20 -5.90 7.40 9.57
N ALA A 21 -4.70 7.05 10.04
CA ALA A 21 -4.49 6.57 11.41
C ALA A 21 -4.99 7.56 12.47
N THR A 22 -4.75 8.85 12.24
CA THR A 22 -5.17 9.93 13.14
C THR A 22 -6.69 10.08 13.18
N VAL A 23 -7.36 10.02 12.02
CA VAL A 23 -8.84 10.08 11.97
C VAL A 23 -9.47 8.89 12.69
N MET A 24 -8.93 7.67 12.50
CA MET A 24 -9.44 6.46 13.15
C MET A 24 -9.26 6.50 14.68
N ASP A 25 -8.12 7.00 15.17
CA ASP A 25 -7.86 7.26 16.59
C ASP A 25 -8.88 8.24 17.19
N TYR A 26 -9.11 9.39 16.53
CA TYR A 26 -10.13 10.34 16.98
C TYR A 26 -11.56 9.79 16.94
N ALA A 27 -11.87 8.96 15.95
CA ALA A 27 -13.18 8.33 15.82
C ALA A 27 -13.39 7.20 16.83
N GLY A 28 -12.32 6.67 17.44
CA GLY A 28 -12.38 5.49 18.30
C GLY A 28 -12.75 4.22 17.53
N VAL A 29 -12.38 4.14 16.25
CA VAL A 29 -12.69 3.01 15.37
C VAL A 29 -11.41 2.23 15.04
N THR A 30 -11.48 0.91 15.11
CA THR A 30 -10.40 0.03 14.65
C THR A 30 -10.58 -0.28 13.16
N PRO A 31 -9.56 -0.04 12.31
CA PRO A 31 -9.59 -0.46 10.91
C PRO A 31 -9.83 -1.97 10.75
N ASP A 32 -10.55 -2.36 9.70
CA ASP A 32 -10.81 -3.75 9.30
C ASP A 32 -9.77 -4.29 8.29
N HIS A 33 -8.77 -3.48 7.99
CA HIS A 33 -7.62 -3.76 7.13
C HIS A 33 -6.36 -3.20 7.78
N THR A 34 -5.22 -3.70 7.37
CA THR A 34 -3.93 -3.18 7.80
C THR A 34 -3.69 -1.79 7.19
N GLN A 35 -3.05 -0.93 7.95
CA GLN A 35 -2.63 0.41 7.53
C GLN A 35 -1.31 0.74 8.25
N PHE A 36 -0.45 1.52 7.60
CA PHE A 36 0.93 1.76 8.05
C PHE A 36 1.16 3.16 8.64
N GLY A 37 0.11 3.98 8.71
CA GLY A 37 0.15 5.28 9.35
C GLY A 37 0.18 5.18 10.88
N ARG A 38 0.70 6.22 11.52
CA ARG A 38 0.69 6.42 12.97
C ARG A 38 -0.11 7.67 13.31
N SER A 39 -0.94 7.61 14.34
CA SER A 39 -1.70 8.79 14.76
C SER A 39 -0.76 9.91 15.21
N VAL A 40 -0.96 11.12 14.68
CA VAL A 40 -0.20 12.32 15.07
C VAL A 40 -0.85 13.04 16.27
N ARG A 41 -1.82 12.42 16.92
CA ARG A 41 -2.54 12.99 18.08
C ARG A 41 -1.61 13.47 19.19
N GLY A 42 -0.53 12.73 19.47
CA GLY A 42 0.49 13.15 20.44
C GLY A 42 1.19 14.46 20.05
N MET A 43 1.46 14.65 18.75
CA MET A 43 2.09 15.86 18.21
C MET A 43 1.14 17.06 18.18
N LEU A 44 -0.17 16.82 18.12
CA LEU A 44 -1.17 17.87 18.27
C LEU A 44 -1.20 18.40 19.71
N ALA A 45 -1.01 17.53 20.69
CA ALA A 45 -1.01 17.89 22.11
C ALA A 45 0.32 18.52 22.59
N ASP A 46 1.45 18.15 21.99
CA ASP A 46 2.79 18.70 22.27
C ASP A 46 3.57 18.83 20.97
N ARG A 47 3.87 20.06 20.55
CA ARG A 47 4.59 20.33 19.29
C ARG A 47 6.03 19.77 19.27
N ASN A 48 6.57 19.40 20.44
CA ASN A 48 7.90 18.82 20.60
C ASN A 48 7.88 17.29 20.67
N ALA A 49 6.71 16.66 20.65
CA ALA A 49 6.61 15.21 20.57
C ALA A 49 7.34 14.73 19.30
N PRO A 50 8.14 13.65 19.41
CA PRO A 50 8.83 13.13 18.24
C PRO A 50 7.82 12.60 17.22
N GLY A 51 8.10 12.84 15.94
CA GLY A 51 7.40 12.18 14.84
C GLY A 51 7.99 10.80 14.55
N LYS A 52 7.90 10.37 13.29
CA LYS A 52 8.60 9.18 12.80
C LYS A 52 10.11 9.42 12.78
N GLU A 53 10.88 8.35 12.94
CA GLU A 53 12.33 8.37 12.74
C GLU A 53 12.68 8.54 11.25
N TYR A 54 11.91 7.88 10.38
CA TYR A 54 12.04 7.93 8.93
C TYR A 54 10.68 8.24 8.30
N VAL A 55 10.72 8.96 7.18
CA VAL A 55 9.58 9.08 6.26
C VAL A 55 9.98 8.65 4.87
N PHE A 56 9.01 8.08 4.17
CA PHE A 56 9.19 7.38 2.91
C PHE A 56 8.29 7.98 1.83
N CYS A 57 8.70 7.80 0.58
CA CYS A 57 7.87 8.11 -0.59
C CYS A 57 8.24 7.16 -1.72
N GLU A 58 7.25 6.80 -2.53
CA GLU A 58 7.46 6.03 -3.75
C GLU A 58 6.84 6.76 -4.93
N GLY A 59 7.40 6.54 -6.10
CA GLY A 59 6.82 7.05 -7.33
C GLY A 59 7.58 6.65 -8.56
N GLY A 60 7.13 7.20 -9.69
CA GLY A 60 7.66 6.89 -11.01
C GLY A 60 7.08 5.62 -11.60
N ARG A 61 7.59 5.25 -12.79
CA ARG A 61 7.17 4.08 -13.55
C ARG A 61 8.36 3.37 -14.18
N ARG A 62 8.17 2.17 -14.68
CA ARG A 62 9.15 1.54 -15.58
C ARG A 62 9.05 2.15 -16.99
N PRO A 63 10.13 2.13 -17.80
CA PRO A 63 10.10 2.60 -19.18
C PRO A 63 9.06 1.88 -20.06
N ASP A 64 8.80 0.61 -19.76
CA ASP A 64 7.87 -0.28 -20.46
C ASP A 64 6.41 -0.20 -19.96
N GLU A 65 6.09 0.72 -19.06
CA GLU A 65 4.75 0.93 -18.48
C GLU A 65 4.13 2.26 -18.95
N PRO A 66 3.85 2.47 -20.26
CA PRO A 66 3.33 3.75 -20.76
C PRO A 66 1.94 4.10 -20.21
N HIS A 67 1.18 3.12 -19.71
CA HIS A 67 -0.11 3.34 -19.05
C HIS A 67 0.01 4.04 -17.68
N CYS A 68 1.23 4.15 -17.14
CA CYS A 68 1.52 4.79 -15.85
C CYS A 68 1.94 6.26 -15.98
N ASP A 69 1.77 6.90 -17.15
CA ASP A 69 2.03 8.33 -17.30
C ASP A 69 0.89 9.11 -17.98
N GLU A 70 0.83 10.40 -17.67
CA GLU A 70 -0.24 11.29 -18.12
C GLU A 70 -0.07 11.72 -19.58
N TRP A 71 1.11 11.49 -20.17
CA TRP A 71 1.40 11.80 -21.56
C TRP A 71 0.72 10.80 -22.51
N HIS A 72 0.88 9.51 -22.24
CA HIS A 72 0.34 8.43 -23.08
C HIS A 72 -1.16 8.18 -22.84
N ASN A 73 -1.69 8.58 -21.68
CA ASN A 73 -3.12 8.50 -21.34
C ASN A 73 -4.05 9.23 -22.33
N LYS A 74 -3.54 10.19 -23.13
CA LYS A 74 -4.30 10.88 -24.19
C LYS A 74 -3.92 10.43 -25.60
N ALA A 75 -3.83 9.12 -25.82
CA ALA A 75 -3.47 8.53 -27.13
C ALA A 75 -2.17 9.12 -27.72
N GLY A 76 -1.20 9.45 -26.86
CA GLY A 76 0.09 10.02 -27.26
C GLY A 76 0.08 11.48 -27.71
N GLN A 77 -1.03 12.22 -27.56
CA GLN A 77 -1.11 13.64 -27.96
C GLN A 77 -0.49 14.60 -26.93
N GLY A 78 -0.22 14.14 -25.70
CA GLY A 78 0.37 14.95 -24.64
C GLY A 78 -0.51 16.12 -24.11
N PRO A 79 -0.07 16.84 -23.08
CA PRO A 79 -0.70 18.07 -22.60
C PRO A 79 -0.47 19.24 -23.57
N LYS A 80 -1.43 20.18 -23.61
CA LYS A 80 -1.24 21.47 -24.29
C LYS A 80 -0.31 22.36 -23.45
N PRO A 81 0.48 23.28 -24.05
CA PRO A 81 1.29 24.25 -23.30
C PRO A 81 0.52 25.14 -22.33
N THR A 82 -0.80 25.26 -22.52
CA THR A 82 -1.71 26.00 -21.64
C THR A 82 -2.24 25.17 -20.46
N ASP A 83 -1.87 23.90 -20.34
CA ASP A 83 -2.21 23.04 -19.21
C ASP A 83 -1.34 23.44 -18.02
N ASP A 84 -1.93 23.70 -16.86
CA ASP A 84 -1.19 24.11 -15.64
C ASP A 84 -0.14 23.06 -15.24
N TYR A 85 -0.32 21.80 -15.63
CA TYR A 85 0.61 20.71 -15.38
C TYR A 85 1.50 20.37 -16.58
N TRP A 86 1.54 21.21 -17.62
CA TRP A 86 2.30 20.94 -18.85
C TRP A 86 3.75 20.57 -18.58
N ALA A 87 4.44 21.30 -17.69
CA ALA A 87 5.85 21.03 -17.35
C ALA A 87 6.02 19.64 -16.71
N LYS A 88 5.22 19.33 -15.69
CA LYS A 88 5.22 18.02 -14.99
C LYS A 88 4.95 16.88 -15.99
N LYS A 89 3.86 16.98 -16.74
CA LYS A 89 3.44 15.96 -17.71
C LYS A 89 4.45 15.78 -18.85
N THR A 90 5.15 16.84 -19.25
CA THR A 90 6.21 16.77 -20.27
C THR A 90 7.47 16.10 -19.73
N ALA A 91 7.83 16.33 -18.47
CA ALA A 91 8.98 15.68 -17.83
C ALA A 91 8.84 14.15 -17.80
N GLN A 92 7.62 13.61 -17.77
CA GLN A 92 7.35 12.17 -17.80
C GLN A 92 7.76 11.46 -19.11
N LYS A 93 8.08 12.22 -20.16
CA LYS A 93 8.64 11.67 -21.40
C LYS A 93 10.07 11.18 -21.22
N ASP A 94 10.80 11.76 -20.27
CA ASP A 94 12.13 11.31 -19.91
C ASP A 94 12.00 10.11 -18.95
N ASN A 95 12.34 8.93 -19.48
CA ASN A 95 12.27 7.70 -18.72
C ASN A 95 13.21 7.69 -17.51
N ASP A 96 14.34 8.42 -17.57
CA ASP A 96 15.25 8.51 -16.43
C ASP A 96 14.69 9.45 -15.36
N ALA A 97 14.08 10.56 -15.76
CA ALA A 97 13.48 11.51 -14.81
C ALA A 97 12.23 10.93 -14.11
N HIS A 98 11.47 10.08 -14.81
CA HIS A 98 10.25 9.47 -14.29
C HIS A 98 10.42 8.01 -13.84
N ILE A 99 11.68 7.54 -13.75
CA ILE A 99 11.97 6.16 -13.37
C ILE A 99 11.45 5.85 -11.97
N LYS A 100 10.97 4.63 -11.77
CA LYS A 100 10.57 4.13 -10.45
C LYS A 100 11.68 4.35 -9.41
N GLY A 101 11.29 4.85 -8.25
CA GLY A 101 12.19 5.03 -7.12
C GLY A 101 11.48 5.14 -5.78
N SER A 102 12.28 4.99 -4.74
CA SER A 102 11.85 5.00 -3.33
C SER A 102 12.76 5.92 -2.55
N MET A 103 12.18 6.76 -1.72
CA MET A 103 12.88 7.78 -0.95
C MET A 103 12.76 7.47 0.54
N VAL A 104 13.83 7.69 1.29
CA VAL A 104 13.82 7.76 2.75
C VAL A 104 14.46 9.05 3.21
N PHE A 105 13.89 9.66 4.25
CA PHE A 105 14.40 10.87 4.89
C PHE A 105 14.33 10.72 6.41
N ASP A 106 15.42 11.07 7.10
CA ASP A 106 15.56 10.93 8.56
C ASP A 106 15.52 12.26 9.34
N GLY A 107 15.14 13.35 8.67
CA GLY A 107 15.17 14.70 9.26
C GLY A 107 16.38 15.52 8.82
N ARG A 108 17.43 14.89 8.29
CA ARG A 108 18.59 15.58 7.69
C ARG A 108 19.01 14.99 6.35
N TYR A 109 19.24 13.70 6.31
CA TYR A 109 19.72 13.02 5.12
C TYR A 109 18.57 12.42 4.35
N LYS A 110 18.57 12.61 3.03
CA LYS A 110 17.63 11.97 2.12
C LYS A 110 18.38 11.03 1.20
N TYR A 111 17.90 9.80 1.08
CA TYR A 111 18.37 8.82 0.12
C TYR A 111 17.23 8.46 -0.84
N VAL A 112 17.52 8.42 -2.14
CA VAL A 112 16.59 8.00 -3.19
C VAL A 112 17.17 6.79 -3.91
N LYS A 113 16.54 5.63 -3.72
CA LYS A 113 16.83 4.42 -4.47
C LYS A 113 16.18 4.52 -5.85
N ARG A 114 16.98 4.45 -6.93
CA ARG A 114 16.49 4.49 -8.31
C ARG A 114 16.62 3.13 -8.99
N MET A 115 15.62 2.75 -9.78
CA MET A 115 15.64 1.47 -10.49
C MET A 115 16.78 1.38 -11.54
N ASN A 116 17.19 2.50 -12.13
CA ASN A 116 18.28 2.55 -13.13
C ASN A 116 19.68 2.60 -12.49
N HIS A 117 19.81 2.34 -11.18
CA HIS A 117 21.05 2.36 -10.40
C HIS A 117 21.73 3.74 -10.29
N ARG A 118 21.02 4.83 -10.61
CA ARG A 118 21.49 6.21 -10.41
C ARG A 118 20.93 6.77 -9.10
N ASP A 119 21.21 6.07 -8.01
CA ASP A 119 20.73 6.46 -6.68
C ASP A 119 21.20 7.87 -6.31
N GLU A 120 20.44 8.54 -5.45
CA GLU A 120 20.72 9.90 -5.00
C GLU A 120 20.85 9.97 -3.49
N PHE A 121 21.76 10.80 -2.99
CA PHE A 121 21.94 11.05 -1.56
C PHE A 121 22.21 12.53 -1.31
N TYR A 122 21.46 13.13 -0.40
CA TYR A 122 21.47 14.56 -0.11
C TYR A 122 21.58 14.82 1.39
N ASP A 123 22.38 15.83 1.78
CA ASP A 123 22.38 16.41 3.12
C ASP A 123 21.56 17.70 3.09
N LEU A 124 20.32 17.65 3.56
CA LEU A 124 19.39 18.79 3.49
C LEU A 124 19.73 19.91 4.47
N GLU A 125 20.67 19.71 5.40
CA GLU A 125 21.17 20.79 6.24
C GLU A 125 22.11 21.72 5.45
N THR A 126 22.91 21.15 4.55
CA THR A 126 23.89 21.90 3.74
C THR A 126 23.40 22.20 2.33
N ASP A 127 22.49 21.39 1.80
CA ASP A 127 21.84 21.57 0.50
C ASP A 127 20.31 21.39 0.58
N PRO A 128 19.57 22.34 1.19
CA PRO A 128 18.11 22.26 1.30
C PRO A 128 17.38 22.22 -0.05
N GLY A 129 18.07 22.59 -1.14
CA GLY A 129 17.52 22.62 -2.48
C GLY A 129 17.76 21.35 -3.30
N GLU A 130 18.40 20.33 -2.72
CA GLU A 130 18.65 19.03 -3.35
C GLU A 130 19.35 19.13 -4.72
N ARG A 131 20.31 20.06 -4.81
CA ARG A 131 20.98 20.41 -6.08
C ARG A 131 22.23 19.57 -6.33
N HIS A 132 22.81 19.00 -5.27
CA HIS A 132 24.09 18.29 -5.32
C HIS A 132 23.91 16.88 -4.75
N ASN A 133 23.84 15.90 -5.64
CA ASN A 133 23.90 14.49 -5.25
C ASN A 133 25.33 14.17 -4.78
N ILE A 134 25.49 13.82 -3.50
CA ILE A 134 26.79 13.55 -2.87
C ILE A 134 27.01 12.05 -2.59
N ILE A 135 26.28 11.15 -3.25
CA ILE A 135 26.30 9.70 -2.97
C ILE A 135 27.71 9.07 -3.01
N GLU A 136 28.58 9.54 -3.91
CA GLU A 136 29.95 9.03 -4.07
C GLU A 136 30.87 9.41 -2.90
N THR A 137 30.52 10.46 -2.16
CA THR A 137 31.28 10.99 -1.02
C THR A 137 30.52 10.88 0.29
N ALA A 138 29.37 10.20 0.29
CA ALA A 138 28.53 10.07 1.47
C ALA A 138 29.25 9.27 2.57
N ASP A 139 28.94 9.58 3.83
CA ASP A 139 29.36 8.74 4.95
C ASP A 139 28.79 7.31 4.75
N PRO A 140 29.63 6.27 4.62
CA PRO A 140 29.16 4.92 4.36
C PRO A 140 28.20 4.38 5.43
N ALA A 141 28.37 4.78 6.69
CA ALA A 141 27.52 4.32 7.78
C ALA A 141 26.11 4.93 7.67
N VAL A 142 26.02 6.23 7.33
CA VAL A 142 24.74 6.90 7.12
C VAL A 142 24.03 6.34 5.90
N LEU A 143 24.76 6.17 4.79
CA LEU A 143 24.19 5.61 3.56
C LEU A 143 23.69 4.17 3.77
N SER A 144 24.43 3.32 4.50
CA SER A 144 24.00 1.96 4.83
C SER A 144 22.72 1.99 5.65
N ARG A 145 22.68 2.79 6.72
CA ARG A 145 21.49 2.91 7.59
C ARG A 145 20.24 3.30 6.81
N LEU A 146 20.33 4.25 5.88
CA LEU A 146 19.17 4.65 5.06
C LEU A 146 18.77 3.57 4.04
N LYS A 147 19.72 2.83 3.48
CA LYS A 147 19.42 1.67 2.61
C LYS A 147 18.72 0.55 3.38
N ASP A 148 19.18 0.29 4.60
CA ASP A 148 18.58 -0.69 5.51
C ASP A 148 17.17 -0.24 5.90
N ALA A 149 16.96 1.04 6.22
CA ALA A 149 15.64 1.60 6.51
C ALA A 149 14.63 1.43 5.36
N ILE A 150 15.04 1.61 4.10
CA ILE A 150 14.18 1.30 2.94
C ILE A 150 13.85 -0.20 2.88
N SER A 151 14.84 -1.06 3.12
CA SER A 151 14.65 -2.51 3.05
C SER A 151 13.68 -2.99 4.13
N ASP A 152 13.87 -2.52 5.37
CA ASP A 152 12.98 -2.83 6.50
C ASP A 152 11.57 -2.30 6.24
N TRP A 153 11.44 -1.06 5.76
CA TRP A 153 10.16 -0.48 5.40
C TRP A 153 9.43 -1.30 4.32
N TYR A 154 10.14 -1.78 3.30
CA TYR A 154 9.54 -2.68 2.32
C TYR A 154 9.06 -3.98 2.96
N GLN A 155 9.86 -4.60 3.81
CA GLN A 155 9.47 -5.84 4.48
C GLN A 155 8.25 -5.66 5.39
N GLU A 156 8.07 -4.48 5.97
CA GLU A 156 6.94 -4.15 6.83
C GLU A 156 5.65 -3.83 6.05
N THR A 157 5.75 -3.37 4.79
CA THR A 157 4.63 -2.72 4.10
C THR A 157 4.22 -3.32 2.75
N CYS A 158 5.07 -4.13 2.10
CA CYS A 158 4.81 -4.55 0.72
C CYS A 158 3.94 -5.80 0.56
N ASP A 159 3.77 -6.60 1.62
CA ASP A 159 3.00 -7.85 1.59
C ASP A 159 1.99 -7.88 2.75
N ASP A 160 0.76 -7.47 2.46
CA ASP A 160 -0.32 -7.43 3.42
C ASP A 160 -1.26 -8.64 3.24
N VAL A 161 -1.51 -9.35 4.33
CA VAL A 161 -2.29 -10.59 4.29
C VAL A 161 -3.75 -10.28 4.61
N PRO A 162 -4.72 -10.64 3.74
CA PRO A 162 -6.12 -10.45 4.02
C PRO A 162 -6.55 -11.11 5.34
N TYR A 163 -7.35 -10.41 6.14
CA TYR A 163 -7.79 -10.92 7.45
C TYR A 163 -8.79 -12.06 7.31
N LYS A 164 -9.59 -12.04 6.23
CA LYS A 164 -10.49 -13.14 5.88
C LYS A 164 -9.68 -14.25 5.22
N LEU A 165 -9.71 -15.43 5.83
CA LEU A 165 -9.13 -16.63 5.24
C LEU A 165 -9.75 -16.91 3.86
N ASP A 166 -8.90 -16.98 2.83
CA ASP A 166 -9.28 -17.59 1.57
C ASP A 166 -9.33 -19.11 1.75
N SER A 167 -10.53 -19.68 1.72
CA SER A 167 -10.73 -21.12 1.86
C SER A 167 -10.13 -21.93 0.72
N ARG A 168 -9.82 -21.29 -0.42
CA ARG A 168 -9.45 -21.90 -1.71
C ARG A 168 -10.42 -22.99 -2.20
N ALA A 169 -11.56 -23.14 -1.52
CA ALA A 169 -12.56 -24.15 -1.77
C ALA A 169 -13.45 -23.68 -2.92
N THR A 170 -13.25 -24.29 -4.08
CA THR A 170 -14.09 -24.05 -5.25
C THR A 170 -15.33 -24.94 -5.21
N SER A 171 -16.38 -24.53 -5.92
CA SER A 171 -17.56 -25.38 -6.13
C SER A 171 -17.19 -26.77 -6.68
N GLY A 172 -16.19 -26.85 -7.56
CA GLY A 172 -15.67 -28.12 -8.09
C GLY A 172 -14.95 -28.97 -7.05
N SER A 173 -14.12 -28.37 -6.18
CA SER A 173 -13.46 -29.09 -5.09
C SER A 173 -14.47 -29.59 -4.06
N ASN A 174 -15.43 -28.76 -3.67
CA ASN A 174 -16.49 -29.14 -2.76
C ASN A 174 -17.37 -30.25 -3.35
N TRP A 175 -17.74 -30.15 -4.62
CA TRP A 175 -18.47 -31.20 -5.32
C TRP A 175 -17.71 -32.52 -5.35
N GLY A 176 -16.42 -32.49 -5.66
CA GLY A 176 -15.55 -33.67 -5.65
C GLY A 176 -15.57 -34.43 -4.32
N ASN A 177 -15.69 -33.70 -3.20
CA ASN A 177 -15.72 -34.28 -1.85
C ASN A 177 -17.05 -34.96 -1.49
N ILE A 178 -18.17 -34.58 -2.13
CA ILE A 178 -19.50 -35.05 -1.74
C ILE A 178 -20.21 -35.88 -2.81
N ARG A 179 -19.77 -35.84 -4.06
CA ARG A 179 -20.49 -36.44 -5.21
C ARG A 179 -20.93 -37.89 -5.01
N GLU A 180 -20.15 -38.68 -4.26
CA GLU A 180 -20.46 -40.10 -4.02
C GLU A 180 -21.62 -40.31 -3.04
N PHE A 181 -21.97 -39.29 -2.26
CA PHE A 181 -23.03 -39.31 -1.26
C PHE A 181 -24.30 -38.56 -1.72
N VAL A 182 -24.27 -37.95 -2.91
CA VAL A 182 -25.38 -37.16 -3.45
C VAL A 182 -26.20 -38.03 -4.42
N PRO A 183 -27.49 -38.30 -4.12
CA PRO A 183 -28.37 -38.99 -5.07
C PRO A 183 -28.57 -38.20 -6.37
N PRO A 184 -28.74 -38.86 -7.53
CA PRO A 184 -28.90 -38.20 -8.84
C PRO A 184 -29.98 -37.11 -8.88
N GLU A 185 -31.08 -37.31 -8.15
CA GLU A 185 -32.19 -36.37 -8.08
C GLU A 185 -31.90 -35.09 -7.28
N LEU A 186 -30.81 -35.04 -6.51
CA LEU A 186 -30.41 -33.88 -5.71
C LEU A 186 -29.22 -33.12 -6.32
N GLU A 187 -28.57 -33.64 -7.36
CA GLU A 187 -27.32 -33.08 -7.91
C GLU A 187 -27.46 -31.63 -8.36
N GLU A 188 -28.51 -31.31 -9.12
CA GLU A 188 -28.74 -29.95 -9.65
C GLU A 188 -28.89 -28.93 -8.51
N THR A 189 -29.67 -29.27 -7.49
CA THR A 189 -29.86 -28.42 -6.31
C THR A 189 -28.55 -28.24 -5.54
N VAL A 190 -27.79 -29.31 -5.33
CA VAL A 190 -26.50 -29.27 -4.62
C VAL A 190 -25.47 -28.45 -5.41
N HIS A 191 -25.42 -28.58 -6.73
CA HIS A 191 -24.55 -27.76 -7.58
C HIS A 191 -24.86 -26.27 -7.46
N ASP A 192 -26.13 -25.89 -7.45
CA ASP A 192 -26.53 -24.49 -7.28
C ASP A 192 -26.22 -23.96 -5.87
N MET A 193 -26.41 -24.79 -4.84
CA MET A 193 -26.00 -24.43 -3.47
C MET A 193 -24.49 -24.17 -3.36
N LEU A 194 -23.66 -24.96 -4.05
CA LEU A 194 -22.21 -24.81 -4.05
C LEU A 194 -21.71 -23.63 -4.91
N ARG A 195 -22.49 -23.14 -5.88
CA ARG A 195 -22.14 -21.99 -6.73
C ARG A 195 -22.45 -20.64 -6.10
N ASN A 196 -23.51 -20.57 -5.29
CA ASN A 196 -24.08 -19.31 -4.82
C ASN A 196 -23.50 -18.82 -3.48
N LYS A 197 -22.56 -19.54 -2.87
CA LYS A 197 -21.99 -19.23 -1.55
C LYS A 197 -20.50 -19.54 -1.44
N ASP A 198 -19.80 -18.81 -0.56
CA ASP A 198 -18.38 -18.99 -0.30
C ASP A 198 -18.09 -20.32 0.44
N GLY A 199 -17.27 -21.18 -0.20
CA GLY A 199 -16.49 -22.27 0.41
C GLY A 199 -17.15 -23.06 1.56
N LYS A 200 -16.72 -22.77 2.81
CA LYS A 200 -17.08 -23.56 4.01
C LYS A 200 -18.54 -23.42 4.43
N GLU A 201 -19.14 -22.24 4.24
CA GLU A 201 -20.55 -22.02 4.59
C GLU A 201 -21.46 -22.78 3.62
N ALA A 202 -21.12 -22.77 2.33
CA ALA A 202 -21.82 -23.56 1.32
C ALA A 202 -21.81 -25.06 1.67
N MET A 203 -20.66 -25.58 2.11
CA MET A 203 -20.50 -26.99 2.44
C MET A 203 -21.31 -27.41 3.68
N ALA A 204 -21.32 -26.59 4.74
CA ALA A 204 -22.10 -26.88 5.94
C ALA A 204 -23.62 -26.93 5.65
N GLU A 205 -24.12 -26.02 4.82
CA GLU A 205 -25.52 -26.01 4.41
C GLU A 205 -25.88 -27.19 3.51
N VAL A 206 -25.01 -27.53 2.55
CA VAL A 206 -25.21 -28.70 1.68
C VAL A 206 -25.27 -29.99 2.51
N MET A 207 -24.36 -30.16 3.49
CA MET A 207 -24.39 -31.34 4.36
C MET A 207 -25.66 -31.41 5.20
N LYS A 208 -26.15 -30.26 5.72
CA LYS A 208 -27.42 -30.19 6.44
C LYS A 208 -28.60 -30.56 5.54
N TYR A 209 -28.65 -30.01 4.32
CA TYR A 209 -29.69 -30.32 3.34
C TYR A 209 -29.71 -31.80 2.96
N LEU A 210 -28.54 -32.38 2.67
CA LEU A 210 -28.42 -33.81 2.35
C LEU A 210 -28.87 -34.68 3.53
N ALA A 211 -28.46 -34.35 4.77
CA ALA A 211 -28.87 -35.09 5.95
C ALA A 211 -30.40 -35.08 6.14
N GLU A 212 -31.05 -33.92 5.96
CA GLU A 212 -32.51 -33.78 6.06
C GLU A 212 -33.24 -34.59 4.97
N LYS A 213 -32.74 -34.56 3.73
CA LYS A 213 -33.37 -35.26 2.59
C LYS A 213 -33.14 -36.77 2.62
N LEU A 214 -31.98 -37.22 3.08
CA LEU A 214 -31.68 -38.64 3.22
C LEU A 214 -32.39 -39.27 4.43
N ALA A 215 -32.62 -38.52 5.50
CA ALA A 215 -33.40 -39.00 6.66
C ALA A 215 -34.91 -39.05 6.41
N ALA A 216 -35.41 -38.35 5.39
CA ALA A 216 -36.82 -38.33 4.99
C ALA A 216 -37.20 -39.42 3.97
N LYS A 217 -36.25 -40.26 3.56
CA LYS A 217 -36.44 -41.47 2.75
C LYS A 217 -36.47 -42.71 3.65
#